data_AF-A0A928R3T0-F1
#
_entry.id   AF-A0A928R3T0-F1
#
_cell.length_a   1.000
_cell.length_b   1.000
_cell.length_c   1.000
_cell.angle_alpha   90.00
_cell.angle_beta   90.00
_cell.angle_gamma   90.00
#
_symmetry.space_group_name_H-M   'P 1'
#
loop_
_entity.id
_entity.type
_entity.pdbx_description
1 polymer ?
#
loop_
_entity_poly.entity_id
_entity_poly.type
_entity_poly.pdbx_seq_one_letter_code
_entity_poly.pdbx_strand_id
1 'polypeptide(L)'
;NGRKSQGVFAAFNFDHPDGFQGRSMSVSDIAVIEAEDGTTSAHFCDTIGFQQVEFDTEAAHPLKEAITVVILEPGKMARVGTIEATLAGMQNFVGGYIEACYPFEEEVCIVCNEEGKINGLPLNRAIYAEDDVGKRPEEKQVLDIIAGPCFICDCSGENFGNLTDEQARKYMEMFQYPEMFFRIDGEIKAIPFRPEKEQER
;
A
#
# COMPACT_ATOMS: atom_id res chain seq x y z
N ASN A 1 7.71 32.00 -23.14
CA ASN A 1 7.03 30.70 -22.89
C ASN A 1 7.85 29.69 -22.07
N GLY A 2 9.18 29.78 -21.91
CA GLY A 2 9.96 28.81 -21.12
C GLY A 2 10.21 29.13 -19.63
N ARG A 3 9.86 30.33 -19.13
CA ARG A 3 10.12 30.73 -17.73
C ARG A 3 9.01 30.37 -16.73
N LYS A 4 7.78 30.11 -17.19
CA LYS A 4 6.65 29.74 -16.31
C LYS A 4 6.66 28.25 -15.94
N SER A 5 7.12 27.38 -16.84
CA SER A 5 7.15 25.92 -16.64
C SER A 5 8.14 25.48 -15.56
N GLN A 6 9.37 26.02 -15.55
CA GLN A 6 10.35 25.67 -14.52
C GLN A 6 9.92 26.12 -13.11
N GLY A 7 9.22 27.26 -13.00
CA GLY A 7 8.73 27.77 -11.72
C GLY A 7 7.66 26.88 -11.09
N VAL A 8 6.74 26.33 -11.89
CA VAL A 8 5.71 25.40 -11.41
C VAL A 8 6.36 24.10 -10.94
N PHE A 9 7.17 23.45 -11.77
CA PHE A 9 7.85 22.21 -11.35
C PHE A 9 8.72 22.42 -10.11
N ALA A 10 9.41 23.55 -10.00
CA ALA A 10 10.25 23.84 -8.83
C ALA A 10 9.41 24.07 -7.56
N ALA A 11 8.29 24.79 -7.63
CA ALA A 11 7.40 24.99 -6.50
C ALA A 11 6.82 23.68 -5.96
N PHE A 12 6.52 22.72 -6.84
CA PHE A 12 5.95 21.43 -6.45
C PHE A 12 6.97 20.32 -6.11
N ASN A 13 8.27 20.59 -6.23
CA ASN A 13 9.30 19.58 -5.99
C ASN A 13 10.48 20.04 -5.11
N PHE A 14 10.79 21.33 -5.10
CA PHE A 14 11.94 21.89 -4.38
C PHE A 14 11.53 22.97 -3.37
N ASP A 15 10.56 23.81 -3.72
CA ASP A 15 10.14 24.97 -2.93
C ASP A 15 8.67 24.85 -2.48
N HIS A 16 8.35 23.76 -1.78
CA HIS A 16 6.99 23.55 -1.28
C HIS A 16 6.55 24.71 -0.37
N PRO A 17 5.39 25.35 -0.62
CA PRO A 17 4.88 26.40 0.25
C PRO A 17 4.46 25.85 1.62
N ASP A 18 4.49 26.71 2.64
CA ASP A 18 4.06 26.35 4.00
C ASP A 18 2.64 25.76 3.97
N GLY A 19 2.49 24.54 4.50
CA GLY A 19 1.22 23.82 4.53
C GLY A 19 0.92 22.95 3.31
N PHE A 20 1.84 22.82 2.34
CA PHE A 20 1.69 21.85 1.26
C PHE A 20 1.67 20.41 1.79
N GLN A 21 0.55 19.71 1.59
CA GLN A 21 0.34 18.31 1.97
C GLN A 21 0.24 17.37 0.74
N GLY A 22 0.42 17.92 -0.47
CA GLY A 22 0.39 17.14 -1.70
C GLY A 22 1.65 16.31 -1.89
N ARG A 23 1.58 15.30 -2.76
CA ARG A 23 2.80 14.60 -3.21
C ARG A 23 3.60 15.49 -4.17
N SER A 24 4.91 15.22 -4.27
CA SER A 24 5.77 15.80 -5.30
C SER A 24 5.22 15.54 -6.70
N MET A 25 5.37 16.53 -7.58
CA MET A 25 4.84 16.47 -8.94
C MET A 25 5.72 15.62 -9.85
N SER A 26 5.09 14.71 -10.58
CA SER A 26 5.69 13.72 -11.49
C SER A 26 5.22 13.91 -12.93
N VAL A 27 5.92 13.26 -13.86
CA VAL A 27 5.43 13.14 -15.24
C VAL A 27 4.06 12.45 -15.20
N SER A 28 3.16 12.93 -16.05
CA SER A 28 1.75 12.54 -16.13
C SER A 28 0.81 13.18 -15.11
N ASP A 29 1.29 14.08 -14.25
CA ASP A 29 0.41 14.89 -13.40
C ASP A 29 -0.26 16.04 -14.17
N ILE A 30 -1.44 16.46 -13.72
CA ILE A 30 -2.15 17.66 -14.19
C ILE A 30 -2.01 18.76 -13.12
N ALA A 31 -1.40 19.88 -13.47
CA ALA A 31 -1.35 21.08 -12.64
C ALA A 31 -2.47 22.04 -13.05
N VAL A 32 -3.38 22.35 -12.12
CA VAL A 32 -4.42 23.38 -12.33
C VAL A 32 -3.91 24.69 -11.73
N ILE A 33 -3.84 25.73 -12.55
CA ILE A 33 -3.36 27.06 -12.16
C ILE A 33 -4.52 28.03 -12.25
N GLU A 34 -4.84 28.67 -11.13
CA GLU A 34 -5.77 29.79 -11.05
C GLU A 34 -4.98 31.11 -11.13
N ALA A 35 -5.32 31.96 -12.10
CA ALA A 35 -4.73 33.29 -12.24
C ALA A 35 -5.41 34.30 -11.29
N GLU A 36 -4.78 35.46 -11.09
CA GLU A 36 -5.31 36.52 -10.21
C GLU A 36 -6.69 37.05 -10.66
N ASP A 37 -7.05 36.88 -11.93
CA ASP A 37 -8.34 37.25 -12.49
C ASP A 37 -9.42 36.15 -12.33
N GLY A 38 -9.09 35.05 -11.64
CA GLY A 38 -9.96 33.90 -11.39
C GLY A 38 -10.04 32.90 -12.54
N THR A 39 -9.26 33.08 -13.62
CA THR A 39 -9.25 32.11 -14.73
C THR A 39 -8.40 30.88 -14.37
N THR A 40 -8.95 29.68 -14.61
CA THR A 40 -8.25 28.42 -14.38
C THR A 40 -7.74 27.82 -15.68
N SER A 41 -6.54 27.26 -15.67
CA SER A 41 -5.98 26.49 -16.78
C SER A 41 -5.31 25.22 -16.28
N ALA A 42 -5.52 24.10 -16.98
CA ALA A 42 -4.90 22.82 -16.65
C ALA A 42 -3.68 22.57 -17.55
N HIS A 43 -2.61 22.06 -16.96
CA HIS A 43 -1.35 21.80 -17.65
C HIS A 43 -0.84 20.40 -17.32
N PHE A 44 -0.68 19.57 -18.35
CA PHE A 44 -0.08 18.25 -18.26
C PHE A 44 1.44 18.35 -18.14
N CYS A 45 1.98 17.71 -17.11
CA CYS A 45 3.42 17.63 -16.88
C CYS A 45 4.03 16.50 -17.71
N ASP A 46 4.71 16.86 -18.80
CA ASP A 46 5.48 15.96 -19.65
C ASP A 46 6.99 16.07 -19.32
N THR A 47 7.77 15.11 -19.81
CA THR A 47 9.24 15.04 -19.77
C THR A 47 9.96 16.31 -20.21
N ILE A 48 9.33 17.15 -21.04
CA ILE A 48 9.91 18.39 -21.59
C ILE A 48 9.28 19.68 -21.03
N GLY A 49 8.26 19.58 -20.16
CA GLY A 49 7.61 20.73 -19.55
C GLY A 49 6.09 20.59 -19.41
N PHE A 50 5.39 21.73 -19.39
CA PHE A 50 3.95 21.79 -19.15
C PHE A 50 3.19 22.13 -20.43
N GLN A 51 2.27 21.25 -20.83
CA GLN A 51 1.38 21.46 -21.96
C GLN A 51 -0.02 21.78 -21.45
N GLN A 52 -0.58 22.91 -21.88
CA GLN A 52 -1.97 23.23 -21.56
C GLN A 52 -2.90 22.20 -22.20
N VAL A 53 -3.83 21.67 -21.41
CA VAL A 53 -4.82 20.67 -21.83
C VAL A 53 -6.21 21.09 -21.38
N GLU A 54 -7.22 20.55 -22.06
CA GLU A 54 -8.59 20.59 -21.56
C GLU A 54 -8.75 19.48 -20.51
N PHE A 55 -9.11 19.85 -19.29
CA PHE A 55 -9.26 18.92 -18.17
C PHE A 55 -10.47 19.34 -17.36
N ASP A 56 -11.38 18.39 -17.14
CA ASP A 56 -12.55 18.58 -16.30
C ASP A 56 -12.18 18.30 -14.83
N THR A 57 -12.00 19.37 -14.05
CA THR A 57 -11.68 19.26 -12.62
C THR A 57 -12.84 18.71 -11.79
N GLU A 58 -14.09 18.82 -12.26
CA GLU A 58 -15.25 18.28 -11.55
C GLU A 58 -15.37 16.77 -11.71
N ALA A 59 -14.81 16.23 -12.81
CA ALA A 59 -14.67 14.79 -13.02
C ALA A 59 -13.54 14.15 -12.20
N ALA A 60 -12.68 14.97 -11.57
CA ALA A 60 -11.59 14.45 -10.74
C ALA A 60 -12.15 13.78 -9.47
N HIS A 61 -11.74 12.53 -9.24
CA HIS A 61 -12.06 11.87 -7.98
C HIS A 61 -11.32 12.54 -6.83
N PRO A 62 -11.99 12.81 -5.68
CA PRO A 62 -11.32 13.35 -4.51
C PRO A 62 -10.22 12.38 -4.06
N LEU A 63 -9.10 12.94 -3.59
CA LEU A 63 -8.05 12.15 -2.95
C LEU A 63 -8.67 11.38 -1.78
N LYS A 64 -8.56 10.05 -1.81
CA LYS A 64 -8.86 9.24 -0.63
C LYS A 64 -7.76 9.52 0.39
N GLU A 65 -8.14 9.96 1.58
CA GLU A 65 -7.18 10.21 2.65
C GLU A 65 -6.74 8.89 3.32
N ALA A 66 -7.66 7.93 3.43
CA ALA A 66 -7.42 6.63 4.03
C ALA A 66 -8.20 5.51 3.34
N ILE A 67 -7.71 4.27 3.50
CA ILE A 67 -8.37 3.05 3.04
C ILE A 67 -8.53 2.04 4.18
N THR A 68 -9.65 1.31 4.16
CA THR A 68 -9.93 0.18 5.05
C THR A 68 -9.22 -1.07 4.54
N VAL A 69 -8.39 -1.67 5.40
CA VAL A 69 -7.49 -2.78 5.09
C VAL A 69 -7.49 -3.82 6.22
N VAL A 70 -7.00 -5.02 5.95
CA VAL A 70 -6.60 -5.95 7.03
C VAL A 70 -5.12 -5.72 7.33
N ILE A 71 -4.84 -5.30 8.57
CA ILE A 71 -3.48 -5.07 9.06
C ILE A 71 -2.92 -6.36 9.63
N LEU A 72 -1.69 -6.67 9.21
CA LEU A 72 -0.90 -7.81 9.63
C LEU A 72 0.41 -7.30 10.20
N GLU A 73 0.56 -7.37 11.52
CA GLU A 73 1.82 -7.01 12.20
C GLU A 73 2.50 -8.29 12.71
N PRO A 74 3.85 -8.38 12.65
CA PRO A 74 4.57 -9.53 13.17
C PRO A 74 4.20 -9.83 14.63
N GLY A 75 3.85 -11.08 14.92
CA GLY A 75 3.49 -11.52 16.26
C GLY A 75 2.14 -11.02 16.79
N LYS A 76 1.35 -10.28 16.00
CA LYS A 76 0.02 -9.80 16.41
C LYS A 76 -1.09 -10.49 15.62
N MET A 77 -2.28 -10.52 16.22
CA MET A 77 -3.51 -10.96 15.55
C MET A 77 -3.84 -10.02 14.39
N ALA A 78 -4.36 -10.56 13.28
CA ALA A 78 -4.88 -9.74 12.21
C ALA A 78 -6.05 -8.88 12.70
N ARG A 79 -6.16 -7.66 12.19
CA ARG A 79 -7.25 -6.74 12.52
C ARG A 79 -7.64 -5.91 11.32
N VAL A 80 -8.91 -5.55 11.23
CA VAL A 80 -9.34 -4.50 10.30
C VAL A 80 -8.90 -3.15 10.86
N GLY A 81 -8.43 -2.27 9.99
CA GLY A 81 -8.06 -0.91 10.34
C GLY A 81 -8.00 -0.01 9.13
N THR A 82 -7.63 1.25 9.36
CA THR A 82 -7.41 2.22 8.30
C THR A 82 -5.94 2.56 8.20
N ILE A 83 -5.47 2.79 6.98
CA ILE A 83 -4.14 3.34 6.70
C ILE A 83 -4.29 4.53 5.75
N GLU A 84 -3.33 5.44 5.79
CA GLU A 84 -3.24 6.54 4.83
C GLU A 84 -3.13 6.00 3.40
N ALA A 85 -3.94 6.52 2.48
CA ALA A 85 -3.97 6.02 1.10
C ALA A 85 -2.87 6.61 0.21
N THR A 86 -2.03 7.50 0.75
CA THR A 86 -0.89 8.06 0.05
C THR A 86 0.26 7.05 -0.02
N LEU A 87 1.08 7.11 -1.08
CA LEU A 87 2.28 6.27 -1.19
C LEU A 87 3.19 6.43 0.05
N ALA A 88 3.38 7.67 0.49
CA ALA A 88 4.19 7.97 1.68
C ALA A 88 3.61 7.32 2.95
N GLY A 89 2.29 7.38 3.12
CA GLY A 89 1.59 6.73 4.23
C GLY A 89 1.76 5.21 4.23
N MET A 90 1.61 4.58 3.05
CA MET A 90 1.82 3.14 2.89
C MET A 90 3.27 2.72 3.14
N GLN A 91 4.24 3.48 2.63
CA GLN A 91 5.67 3.24 2.84
C GLN A 91 6.06 3.38 4.31
N ASN A 92 5.52 4.41 4.99
CA ASN A 92 5.69 4.58 6.43
C ASN A 92 5.10 3.39 7.21
N PHE A 93 3.95 2.88 6.78
CA PHE A 93 3.30 1.75 7.41
C PHE A 93 4.11 0.45 7.30
N VAL A 94 4.59 0.10 6.10
CA VAL A 94 5.40 -1.12 5.88
C VAL A 94 6.87 -0.95 6.28
N GLY A 95 7.31 0.28 6.55
CA GLY A 95 8.68 0.62 6.95
C GLY A 95 9.71 0.59 5.81
N GLY A 96 9.32 0.96 4.58
CA GLY A 96 10.20 0.94 3.40
C GLY A 96 9.45 1.10 2.09
N TYR A 97 10.13 0.82 0.97
CA TYR A 97 9.47 0.72 -0.34
C TYR A 97 8.43 -0.40 -0.32
N ILE A 98 7.30 -0.15 -0.98
CA ILE A 98 6.19 -1.11 -1.03
C ILE A 98 6.38 -2.08 -2.20
N GLU A 99 5.99 -3.31 -1.98
CA GLU A 99 5.77 -4.33 -3.01
C GLU A 99 4.35 -4.87 -2.84
N ALA A 100 3.65 -5.11 -3.95
CA ALA A 100 2.35 -5.77 -3.95
C ALA A 100 2.51 -7.24 -4.37
N CYS A 101 2.09 -8.15 -3.51
CA CYS A 101 1.96 -9.57 -3.80
C CYS A 101 0.50 -9.89 -4.14
N TYR A 102 0.28 -10.69 -5.18
CA TYR A 102 -1.05 -11.09 -5.66
C TYR A 102 -1.28 -12.60 -5.47
N PRO A 103 -1.41 -13.09 -4.22
CA PRO A 103 -1.56 -14.53 -3.96
C PRO A 103 -3.02 -15.00 -4.07
N PHE A 104 -3.94 -14.18 -4.59
CA PHE A 104 -5.37 -14.48 -4.65
C PHE A 104 -5.90 -14.25 -6.06
N GLU A 105 -6.85 -15.08 -6.47
CA GLU A 105 -7.62 -14.90 -7.72
C GLU A 105 -8.61 -13.72 -7.64
N GLU A 106 -9.07 -13.37 -6.44
CA GLU A 106 -9.86 -12.16 -6.21
C GLU A 106 -8.96 -10.93 -6.30
N GLU A 107 -9.50 -9.78 -6.77
CA GLU A 107 -8.78 -8.49 -6.92
C GLU A 107 -8.44 -7.84 -5.57
N VAL A 108 -7.66 -8.58 -4.78
CA VAL A 108 -7.14 -8.25 -3.46
C VAL A 108 -5.67 -8.61 -3.47
N CYS A 109 -4.84 -7.81 -2.82
CA CYS A 109 -3.41 -8.03 -2.75
C CYS A 109 -2.88 -7.82 -1.33
N ILE A 110 -1.65 -8.28 -1.10
CA ILE A 110 -0.89 -7.98 0.12
C ILE A 110 0.16 -6.95 -0.25
N VAL A 111 0.15 -5.81 0.43
CA VAL A 111 1.20 -4.79 0.30
C VAL A 111 2.16 -4.91 1.47
N CYS A 112 3.43 -5.11 1.17
CA CYS A 112 4.49 -5.33 2.15
C CYS A 112 5.75 -4.53 1.80
N ASN A 113 6.78 -4.67 2.64
CA ASN A 113 8.09 -4.07 2.41
C ASN A 113 8.89 -4.89 1.39
N GLU A 114 9.27 -4.27 0.26
CA GLU A 114 10.02 -4.90 -0.84
C GLU A 114 11.35 -5.54 -0.37
N GLU A 115 12.04 -4.87 0.56
CA GLU A 115 13.34 -5.33 1.06
C GLU A 115 13.25 -6.00 2.43
N GLY A 116 12.03 -6.25 2.94
CA GLY A 116 11.83 -6.66 4.34
C GLY A 116 12.64 -7.90 4.74
N LYS A 117 12.72 -8.90 3.86
CA LYS A 117 13.50 -10.12 4.09
C LYS A 117 15.01 -9.85 4.10
N ILE A 118 15.48 -9.04 3.13
CA ILE A 118 16.90 -8.73 2.94
C ILE A 118 17.41 -7.88 4.11
N ASN A 119 16.58 -6.96 4.60
CA ASN A 119 16.85 -6.10 5.75
C ASN A 119 16.61 -6.80 7.11
N GLY A 120 16.24 -8.09 7.10
CA GLY A 120 16.09 -8.88 8.32
C GLY A 120 14.91 -8.46 9.20
N LEU A 121 13.85 -7.90 8.61
CA LEU A 121 12.62 -7.61 9.34
C LEU A 121 12.00 -8.90 9.90
N PRO A 122 11.27 -8.82 11.04
CA PRO A 122 10.61 -9.98 11.60
C PRO A 122 9.64 -10.63 10.60
N LEU A 123 9.71 -11.95 10.46
CA LEU A 123 8.77 -12.71 9.62
C LEU A 123 7.33 -12.57 10.19
N ASN A 124 6.35 -12.49 9.30
CA ASN A 124 4.99 -12.08 9.65
C ASN A 124 3.93 -13.14 9.29
N ARG A 125 3.74 -13.42 8.00
CA ARG A 125 2.74 -14.38 7.48
C ARG A 125 3.32 -15.18 6.32
N ALA A 126 2.99 -16.47 6.27
CA ALA A 126 3.25 -17.32 5.12
C ALA A 126 2.24 -17.03 4.01
N ILE A 127 2.71 -17.18 2.78
CA ILE A 127 1.90 -17.36 1.58
C ILE A 127 1.91 -18.85 1.25
N TYR A 128 0.72 -19.43 1.14
CA TYR A 128 0.53 -20.86 0.90
C TYR A 128 0.16 -21.12 -0.57
N ALA A 129 0.42 -22.33 -1.04
CA ALA A 129 -0.09 -22.76 -2.35
C ALA A 129 -1.62 -22.80 -2.35
N GLU A 130 -2.25 -22.42 -3.47
CA GLU A 130 -3.71 -22.36 -3.59
C GLU A 130 -4.38 -23.70 -3.34
N ASP A 131 -3.75 -24.80 -3.78
CA ASP A 131 -4.22 -26.17 -3.60
C ASP A 131 -4.23 -26.65 -2.13
N ASP A 132 -3.76 -25.83 -1.19
CA ASP A 132 -3.69 -26.14 0.24
C ASP A 132 -4.88 -25.60 1.05
N VAL A 133 -5.87 -25.00 0.38
CA VAL A 133 -7.11 -24.57 1.04
C VAL A 133 -7.79 -25.77 1.72
N GLY A 134 -7.97 -25.69 3.04
CA GLY A 134 -8.57 -26.76 3.86
C GLY A 134 -7.60 -27.85 4.35
N LYS A 135 -6.33 -27.83 3.92
CA LYS A 135 -5.30 -28.74 4.46
C LYS A 135 -4.89 -28.32 5.88
N ARG A 136 -4.38 -29.29 6.64
CA ARG A 136 -3.84 -29.02 7.98
C ARG A 136 -2.55 -28.20 7.87
N PRO A 137 -2.22 -27.32 8.82
CA PRO A 137 -1.04 -26.45 8.73
C PRO A 137 0.26 -27.18 8.38
N GLU A 138 0.46 -28.39 8.91
CA GLU A 138 1.64 -29.23 8.64
C GLU A 138 1.74 -29.76 7.20
N GLU A 139 0.61 -29.86 6.49
CA GLU A 139 0.49 -30.33 5.11
C GLU A 139 0.62 -29.19 4.10
N LYS A 140 0.51 -27.93 4.54
CA LYS A 140 0.58 -26.78 3.66
C LYS A 140 2.03 -26.53 3.22
N GLN A 141 2.19 -26.24 1.94
CA GLN A 141 3.42 -25.78 1.34
C GLN A 141 3.49 -24.25 1.45
N VAL A 142 4.51 -23.77 2.14
CA VAL A 142 4.85 -22.35 2.18
C VAL A 142 5.56 -22.01 0.87
N LEU A 143 4.95 -21.14 0.07
CA LEU A 143 5.55 -20.60 -1.16
C LEU A 143 6.48 -19.43 -0.85
N ASP A 144 6.04 -18.55 0.06
CA ASP A 144 6.80 -17.38 0.47
C ASP A 144 6.43 -16.95 1.89
N ILE A 145 7.22 -16.04 2.47
CA ILE A 145 6.98 -15.49 3.81
C ILE A 145 7.14 -13.98 3.79
N ILE A 146 6.08 -13.25 4.13
CA ILE A 146 6.15 -11.80 4.28
C ILE A 146 6.98 -11.42 5.51
N ALA A 147 7.85 -10.42 5.38
CA ALA A 147 8.66 -9.88 6.47
C ALA A 147 8.30 -8.42 6.74
N GLY A 148 8.15 -8.08 8.02
CA GLY A 148 7.69 -6.76 8.48
C GLY A 148 6.17 -6.59 8.48
N PRO A 149 5.66 -5.43 8.95
CA PRO A 149 4.26 -5.07 8.85
C PRO A 149 3.80 -5.07 7.39
N CYS A 150 2.60 -5.59 7.14
CA CYS A 150 1.96 -5.56 5.83
C CYS A 150 0.44 -5.37 5.99
N PHE A 151 -0.24 -5.12 4.88
CA PHE A 151 -1.68 -4.98 4.87
C PHE A 151 -2.30 -5.61 3.62
N ILE A 152 -3.56 -6.00 3.74
CA ILE A 152 -4.38 -6.54 2.65
C ILE A 152 -5.37 -5.47 2.22
N CYS A 153 -5.42 -5.17 0.92
CA CYS A 153 -6.30 -4.15 0.36
C CYS A 153 -6.88 -4.59 -0.99
N ASP A 154 -7.94 -3.90 -1.41
CA ASP A 154 -8.49 -4.05 -2.76
C ASP A 154 -7.50 -3.52 -3.79
N CYS A 155 -7.41 -4.20 -4.94
CA CYS A 155 -6.59 -3.77 -6.08
C CYS A 155 -7.35 -3.85 -7.41
N SER A 156 -8.68 -3.71 -7.38
CA SER A 156 -9.55 -3.75 -8.58
C SER A 156 -9.44 -2.47 -9.42
N GLY A 157 -9.03 -1.36 -8.80
CA GLY A 157 -8.85 -0.06 -9.45
C GLY A 157 -7.39 0.26 -9.75
N GLU A 158 -7.17 1.47 -10.26
CA GLU A 158 -5.82 2.01 -10.52
C GLU A 158 -5.00 2.23 -9.24
N ASN A 159 -5.68 2.43 -8.11
CA ASN A 159 -5.07 2.66 -6.80
C ASN A 159 -5.56 1.60 -5.82
N PHE A 160 -4.76 1.32 -4.78
CA PHE A 160 -5.18 0.48 -3.67
C PHE A 160 -6.45 1.02 -3.01
N GLY A 161 -7.43 0.15 -2.84
CA GLY A 161 -8.79 0.47 -2.46
C GLY A 161 -9.19 -0.01 -1.07
N ASN A 162 -10.42 0.33 -0.71
CA ASN A 162 -11.05 -0.20 0.49
C ASN A 162 -11.45 -1.65 0.24
N LEU A 163 -11.17 -2.52 1.21
CA LEU A 163 -11.86 -3.79 1.26
C LEU A 163 -13.36 -3.55 1.56
N THR A 164 -14.20 -4.34 0.91
CA THR A 164 -15.59 -4.51 1.35
C THR A 164 -15.63 -5.19 2.73
N ASP A 165 -16.74 -5.07 3.47
CA ASP A 165 -16.90 -5.76 4.75
C ASP A 165 -16.73 -7.29 4.63
N GLU A 166 -17.18 -7.86 3.51
CA GLU A 166 -17.05 -9.28 3.22
C GLU A 166 -15.59 -9.68 3.01
N GLN A 167 -14.85 -8.93 2.20
CA GLN A 167 -13.41 -9.14 1.99
C GLN A 167 -12.64 -8.96 3.30
N ALA A 168 -12.87 -7.86 4.03
CA ALA A 168 -12.19 -7.59 5.30
C ALA A 168 -12.39 -8.74 6.29
N ARG A 169 -13.62 -9.27 6.43
CA ARG A 169 -13.91 -10.43 7.28
C ARG A 169 -13.19 -11.68 6.79
N LYS A 170 -13.30 -12.01 5.49
CA LYS A 170 -12.67 -13.20 4.87
C LYS A 170 -11.16 -13.22 5.11
N TYR A 171 -10.47 -12.12 4.82
CA TYR A 171 -9.02 -12.05 4.92
C TYR A 171 -8.52 -11.89 6.36
N MET A 172 -9.29 -11.25 7.24
CA MET A 172 -9.00 -11.25 8.68
C MET A 172 -9.10 -12.66 9.27
N GLU A 173 -10.10 -13.46 8.88
CA GLU A 173 -10.23 -14.86 9.29
C GLU A 173 -9.09 -15.73 8.72
N MET A 174 -8.74 -15.52 7.45
CA MET A 174 -7.68 -16.26 6.78
C MET A 174 -6.30 -16.06 7.43
N PHE A 175 -5.96 -14.82 7.81
CA PHE A 175 -4.65 -14.45 8.38
C PHE A 175 -4.70 -14.19 9.89
N GLN A 176 -5.74 -14.68 10.57
CA GLN A 176 -6.11 -14.33 11.94
C GLN A 176 -4.92 -14.38 12.91
N TYR A 177 -4.19 -15.49 12.90
CA TYR A 177 -3.12 -15.76 13.86
C TYR A 177 -1.75 -15.46 13.26
N PRO A 178 -0.81 -14.90 14.05
CA PRO A 178 0.59 -14.88 13.67
C PRO A 178 1.17 -16.29 13.60
N GLU A 179 2.28 -16.43 12.88
CA GLU A 179 2.89 -17.71 12.58
C GLU A 179 4.36 -17.74 13.03
N MET A 180 4.81 -18.90 13.51
CA MET A 180 6.21 -19.19 13.75
C MET A 180 6.77 -20.00 12.58
N PHE A 181 7.99 -19.67 12.17
CA PHE A 181 8.63 -20.27 11.01
C PHE A 181 9.81 -21.13 11.42
N PHE A 182 9.85 -22.37 10.93
CA PHE A 182 10.90 -23.33 11.22
C PHE A 182 11.40 -23.97 9.94
N ARG A 183 12.70 -24.27 9.88
CA ARG A 183 13.27 -25.09 8.81
C ARG A 183 13.48 -26.52 9.32
N ILE A 184 12.77 -27.48 8.73
CA ILE A 184 12.84 -28.90 9.09
C ILE A 184 13.08 -29.69 7.81
N ASP A 185 14.12 -30.54 7.80
CA ASP A 185 14.49 -31.40 6.66
C ASP A 185 14.62 -30.66 5.31
N GLY A 186 15.03 -29.39 5.37
CA GLY A 186 15.19 -28.53 4.19
C GLY A 186 13.94 -27.77 3.77
N GLU A 187 12.76 -28.11 4.28
CA GLU A 187 11.49 -27.41 4.07
C GLU A 187 11.24 -26.34 5.13
N ILE A 188 10.53 -25.28 4.74
CA ILE A 188 10.03 -24.28 5.70
C ILE A 188 8.61 -24.64 6.09
N LYS A 189 8.34 -24.65 7.39
CA LYS A 189 7.02 -24.86 7.99
C LYS A 189 6.60 -23.60 8.75
N ALA A 190 5.33 -23.26 8.65
CA ALA A 190 4.70 -22.16 9.37
C ALA A 190 3.63 -22.74 10.31
N ILE A 191 3.68 -22.37 11.59
CA ILE A 191 2.75 -22.85 12.61
C ILE A 191 2.06 -21.65 13.27
N PRO A 192 0.73 -21.52 13.13
CA PRO A 192 -0.03 -20.46 13.79
C PRO A 192 0.07 -20.56 15.31
N PHE A 193 0.14 -19.42 15.99
CA PHE A 193 0.12 -19.35 17.45
C PHE A 193 -0.80 -18.25 17.97
N ARG A 194 -1.22 -18.40 19.22
CA ARG A 194 -1.95 -17.35 19.93
C ARG A 194 -0.94 -16.44 20.62
N PRO A 195 -0.84 -15.16 20.25
CA PRO A 195 0.05 -14.25 20.95
C PRO A 195 -0.43 -14.08 22.40
N GLU A 196 0.53 -13.97 23.32
CA GLU A 196 0.22 -13.59 24.69
C GLU A 196 -0.41 -12.19 24.68
N LYS A 197 -1.39 -11.96 25.56
CA LYS A 197 -1.94 -10.60 25.72
C LYS A 197 -0.79 -9.70 26.15
N GLU A 198 -0.45 -8.69 25.35
CA GLU A 198 0.40 -7.59 25.79
C GLU A 198 -0.21 -7.07 27.11
N GLN A 199 0.49 -7.29 28.22
CA GLN A 199 0.26 -6.48 29.41
C GLN A 199 0.75 -5.10 29.02
N GLU A 200 -0.18 -4.21 28.68
CA GLU A 200 0.09 -2.78 28.51
C GLU A 200 0.94 -2.33 29.71
N ARG A 201 2.21 -1.99 29.44
CA ARG A 201 3.14 -1.43 30.42
C ARG A 201 3.18 0.07 30.27
#